data_AF-A0A953QEG4-F1
#
_entry.id   AF-A0A953QEG4-F1
#
_cell.length_a   1.000
_cell.length_b   1.000
_cell.length_c   1.000
_cell.angle_alpha   90.00
_cell.angle_beta   90.00
_cell.angle_gamma   90.00
#
_symmetry.space_group_name_H-M   'P 1'
#
loop_
_entity.id
_entity.type
_entity.pdbx_description
1 polymer ?
#
loop_
_entity_poly.entity_id
_entity_poly.type
_entity_poly.pdbx_seq_one_letter_code
_entity_poly.pdbx_strand_id
1 'polypeptide(L)'
;MATIQPDLKWYTEISASKNLSPRCPFASVHRCPRYYESIALLGEAGATTSMEPEEDQRLLEKWKRSDLWPATKEQAAQIMGSEGKPSHFFNFCPEVSFDGFGWFASHLSYHADEIDVDVAHRNLADEGAAAQDWRWTWSLAAPRHYADCPLYSPLLLGVNDAKTKGPIGFTV
;
A
#
# COMPACT_ATOMS: atom_id res chain seq x y z
N MET A 1 4.21 24.31 -4.40
CA MET A 1 4.91 23.05 -4.77
C MET A 1 3.98 22.28 -5.68
N ALA A 2 4.49 21.66 -6.74
CA ALA A 2 3.65 20.87 -7.66
C ALA A 2 3.11 19.63 -6.93
N THR A 3 1.81 19.36 -7.07
CA THR A 3 1.17 18.16 -6.53
C THR A 3 1.73 16.92 -7.23
N ILE A 4 2.26 15.97 -6.46
CA ILE A 4 2.72 14.69 -7.01
C ILE A 4 1.51 13.88 -7.46
N GLN A 5 1.55 13.39 -8.69
CA GLN A 5 0.59 12.44 -9.23
C GLN A 5 1.21 11.05 -9.18
N PRO A 6 0.87 10.19 -8.19
CA PRO A 6 1.48 8.87 -8.05
C PRO A 6 0.89 7.84 -9.03
N ASP A 7 0.86 8.21 -10.31
CA ASP A 7 0.40 7.36 -11.40
C ASP A 7 1.50 6.40 -11.87
N LEU A 8 1.19 5.61 -12.90
CA LEU A 8 2.16 4.69 -13.50
C LEU A 8 3.36 5.40 -14.10
N LYS A 9 3.18 6.61 -14.65
CA LYS A 9 4.28 7.37 -15.24
C LYS A 9 5.27 7.78 -14.14
N TRP A 10 4.78 8.41 -13.07
CA TRP A 10 5.59 8.76 -11.90
C TRP A 10 6.34 7.56 -11.33
N TYR A 11 5.65 6.43 -11.18
CA TYR A 11 6.24 5.22 -10.61
C TYR A 11 7.35 4.61 -11.48
N THR A 12 7.13 4.56 -12.79
CA THR A 12 8.10 4.01 -13.75
C THR A 12 9.28 4.95 -13.97
N GLU A 13 9.08 6.27 -13.92
CA GLU A 13 10.16 7.26 -13.94
C GLU A 13 11.09 7.12 -12.74
N ILE A 14 10.56 6.93 -11.53
CA ILE A 14 11.37 6.64 -10.33
C ILE A 14 12.17 5.36 -10.54
N SER A 15 11.51 4.30 -11.02
CA SER A 15 12.16 3.01 -11.29
C SER A 15 13.32 3.17 -12.30
N ALA A 16 13.09 3.88 -13.40
CA ALA A 16 14.11 4.15 -14.40
C ALA A 16 15.29 4.95 -13.82
N SER A 17 15.01 5.99 -13.03
CA SER A 17 16.06 6.82 -12.40
C SER A 17 16.93 6.05 -11.40
N LYS A 18 16.37 5.05 -10.74
CA LYS A 18 17.06 4.18 -9.77
C LYS A 18 17.61 2.89 -10.40
N ASN A 19 17.46 2.71 -11.72
CA ASN A 19 17.79 1.47 -12.44
C ASN A 19 17.14 0.21 -11.82
N LEU A 20 15.87 0.32 -11.45
CA LEU A 20 15.07 -0.75 -10.86
C LEU A 20 13.98 -1.22 -11.83
N SER A 21 13.36 -2.36 -11.53
CA SER A 21 12.23 -2.87 -12.32
C SER A 21 11.03 -1.92 -12.26
N PRO A 22 10.22 -1.83 -13.34
CA PRO A 22 9.08 -0.90 -13.40
C PRO A 22 7.94 -1.24 -12.41
N ARG A 23 7.92 -2.48 -11.90
CA ARG A 23 7.01 -2.95 -10.85
C ARG A 23 7.80 -3.63 -9.75
N CYS A 24 7.22 -3.73 -8.56
CA CYS A 24 7.85 -4.41 -7.43
C CYS A 24 8.05 -5.90 -7.75
N PRO A 25 9.28 -6.44 -7.63
CA PRO A 25 9.53 -7.85 -7.88
C PRO A 25 8.87 -8.77 -6.84
N PHE A 26 8.41 -8.23 -5.72
CA PHE A 26 7.73 -8.97 -4.64
C PHE A 26 6.21 -8.78 -4.65
N ALA A 27 5.63 -8.16 -5.68
CA ALA A 27 4.18 -7.99 -5.83
C ALA A 27 3.48 -9.35 -6.02
N SER A 28 3.15 -10.01 -4.91
CA SER A 28 2.40 -11.27 -4.85
C SER A 28 2.12 -11.61 -3.39
N VAL A 29 0.93 -12.17 -3.12
CA VAL A 29 0.54 -12.69 -1.80
C VAL A 29 1.49 -13.77 -1.27
N HIS A 30 2.18 -14.48 -2.16
CA HIS A 30 3.14 -15.53 -1.78
C HIS A 30 4.55 -14.99 -1.49
N ARG A 31 4.87 -13.76 -1.92
CA ARG A 31 6.23 -13.20 -1.85
C ARG A 31 6.37 -12.02 -0.89
N CYS A 32 5.29 -11.34 -0.53
CA CYS A 32 5.33 -10.19 0.37
C CYS A 32 4.18 -10.21 1.38
N PRO A 33 4.45 -10.11 2.69
CA PRO A 33 3.40 -10.12 3.71
C PRO A 33 2.51 -8.88 3.60
N ARG A 34 3.05 -7.71 3.26
CA ARG A 34 2.26 -6.49 3.10
C ARG A 34 1.34 -6.53 1.88
N TYR A 35 1.78 -7.19 0.80
CA TYR A 35 0.91 -7.41 -0.36
C TYR A 35 -0.27 -8.29 0.04
N TYR A 36 0.02 -9.38 0.76
CA TYR A 36 -0.99 -10.27 1.32
C TYR A 36 -1.96 -9.53 2.27
N GLU A 37 -1.46 -8.82 3.30
CA GLU A 37 -2.31 -8.08 4.26
C GLU A 37 -3.22 -7.07 3.56
N SER A 38 -2.70 -6.35 2.55
CA SER A 38 -3.49 -5.35 1.83
C SER A 38 -4.64 -5.99 1.05
N ILE A 39 -4.40 -7.13 0.37
CA ILE A 39 -5.43 -7.86 -0.37
C ILE A 39 -6.46 -8.49 0.58
N ALA A 40 -6.01 -9.13 1.65
CA ALA A 40 -6.89 -9.74 2.65
C ALA A 40 -7.85 -8.70 3.24
N LEU A 41 -7.32 -7.54 3.66
CA LEU A 41 -8.13 -6.45 4.22
C LEU A 41 -9.14 -5.88 3.22
N LEU A 42 -8.78 -5.76 1.94
CA LEU A 42 -9.75 -5.31 0.92
C LEU A 42 -10.89 -6.31 0.71
N GLY A 43 -10.58 -7.61 0.77
CA GLY A 43 -11.59 -8.66 0.75
C GLY A 43 -12.53 -8.59 1.96
N GLU A 44 -11.96 -8.48 3.17
CA GLU A 44 -12.73 -8.35 4.42
C GLU A 44 -13.61 -7.10 4.45
N ALA A 45 -13.10 -5.98 3.92
CA ALA A 45 -13.85 -4.72 3.84
C ALA A 45 -14.89 -4.70 2.70
N GLY A 46 -15.01 -5.77 1.90
CA GLY A 46 -15.94 -5.85 0.77
C GLY A 46 -15.54 -4.97 -0.43
N ALA A 47 -14.31 -4.45 -0.46
CA ALA A 47 -13.79 -3.66 -1.56
C ALA A 47 -13.39 -4.52 -2.77
N THR A 48 -12.98 -5.77 -2.51
CA THR A 48 -12.67 -6.77 -3.54
C THR A 48 -13.26 -8.13 -3.18
N THR A 49 -13.24 -9.08 -4.12
CA THR A 49 -13.54 -10.47 -3.80
C THR A 49 -12.53 -11.00 -2.78
N SER A 50 -13.03 -11.62 -1.71
CA SER A 50 -12.19 -12.27 -0.71
C SER A 50 -11.44 -13.46 -1.30
N MET A 51 -10.25 -13.73 -0.76
CA MET A 51 -9.54 -14.97 -1.06
C MET A 51 -10.33 -16.17 -0.54
N GLU A 52 -10.05 -17.33 -1.13
CA GLU A 52 -10.61 -18.58 -0.63
C GLU A 52 -10.13 -18.81 0.82
N PRO A 53 -11.03 -19.15 1.77
CA PRO A 53 -10.69 -19.18 3.20
C PRO A 53 -9.53 -20.11 3.58
N GLU A 54 -9.39 -21.28 2.95
CA GLU A 54 -8.29 -22.20 3.25
C GLU A 54 -6.95 -21.61 2.81
N GLU A 55 -6.91 -21.00 1.62
CA GLU A 55 -5.72 -20.34 1.09
C GLU A 55 -5.32 -19.11 1.90
N ASP A 56 -6.30 -18.29 2.31
CA ASP A 56 -6.07 -17.11 3.16
C ASP A 56 -5.45 -17.52 4.51
N GLN A 57 -6.08 -18.50 5.19
CA GLN A 57 -5.58 -19.01 6.46
C GLN A 57 -4.17 -19.61 6.32
N ARG A 58 -3.89 -20.31 5.22
CA ARG A 58 -2.55 -20.87 4.93
C ARG A 58 -1.50 -19.77 4.78
N LEU A 59 -1.82 -18.69 4.08
CA LEU A 59 -0.92 -17.55 3.89
C LEU A 59 -0.72 -16.77 5.20
N LEU A 60 -1.78 -16.59 5.99
CA LEU A 60 -1.70 -15.96 7.30
C LEU A 60 -0.71 -16.67 8.22
N GLU A 61 -0.83 -17.99 8.32
CA GLU A 61 0.05 -18.81 9.15
C GLU A 61 1.49 -18.83 8.64
N LYS A 62 1.69 -18.81 7.32
CA LYS A 62 3.02 -18.64 6.72
C LYS A 62 3.65 -17.32 7.19
N TRP A 63 2.93 -16.20 7.02
CA TRP A 63 3.50 -14.89 7.26
C TRP A 63 3.70 -14.57 8.73
N LYS A 64 2.77 -14.96 9.62
CA LYS A 64 2.90 -14.79 11.08
C LYS A 64 4.17 -15.42 11.68
N ARG A 65 4.70 -16.46 11.04
CA ARG A 65 5.95 -17.14 11.43
C ARG A 65 7.20 -16.40 10.96
N SER A 66 7.09 -15.53 9.96
CA SER A 66 8.23 -14.74 9.47
C SER A 66 8.54 -13.55 10.39
N ASP A 67 9.78 -13.09 10.36
CA ASP A 67 10.20 -11.84 11.01
C ASP A 67 9.70 -10.58 10.29
N LEU A 68 9.15 -10.72 9.08
CA LEU A 68 8.57 -9.61 8.31
C LEU A 68 7.11 -9.32 8.67
N TRP A 69 6.50 -10.17 9.52
CA TRP A 69 5.13 -9.91 9.99
C TRP A 69 5.12 -8.70 10.93
N PRO A 70 4.17 -7.76 10.77
CA PRO A 70 4.06 -6.63 11.66
C PRO A 70 3.98 -7.04 13.14
N ALA A 71 4.84 -6.44 13.95
CA ALA A 71 4.83 -6.69 15.40
C ALA A 71 3.74 -5.87 16.10
N THR A 72 3.38 -4.71 15.53
CA THR A 72 2.36 -3.81 16.07
C THR A 72 1.36 -3.40 14.98
N LYS A 73 0.20 -2.90 15.40
CA LYS A 73 -0.84 -2.45 14.47
C LYS A 73 -0.35 -1.27 13.62
N GLU A 74 0.43 -0.36 14.19
CA GLU A 74 0.99 0.81 13.51
C GLU A 74 1.85 0.43 12.30
N GLN A 75 2.43 -0.78 12.28
CA GLN A 75 3.21 -1.31 11.15
C GLN A 75 2.35 -2.10 10.16
N ALA A 76 1.23 -2.65 10.63
CA ALA A 76 0.29 -3.44 9.83
C ALA A 76 -0.48 -2.57 8.85
N ALA A 77 -0.94 -3.19 7.76
CA ALA A 77 -1.94 -2.56 6.91
C ALA A 77 -3.24 -2.40 7.71
N GLN A 78 -3.96 -1.28 7.50
CA GLN A 78 -5.19 -1.00 8.22
C GLN A 78 -6.20 -0.31 7.32
N ILE A 79 -7.47 -0.62 7.54
CA ILE A 79 -8.60 0.09 6.97
C ILE A 79 -9.39 0.70 8.13
N MET A 80 -9.72 1.99 8.02
CA MET A 80 -10.64 2.67 8.94
C MET A 80 -11.81 3.25 8.15
N GLY A 81 -12.96 3.36 8.79
CA GLY A 81 -14.16 3.92 8.19
C GLY A 81 -15.41 3.55 8.98
N SER A 82 -16.56 3.94 8.43
CA SER A 82 -17.85 3.48 8.97
C SER A 82 -18.15 2.07 8.46
N GLU A 83 -19.05 1.36 9.14
CA GLU A 83 -19.43 0.00 8.75
C GLU A 83 -19.92 -0.03 7.29
N GLY A 84 -19.30 -0.89 6.48
CA GLY A 84 -19.58 -0.99 5.04
C GLY A 84 -19.08 0.16 4.17
N LYS A 85 -18.35 1.14 4.73
CA LYS A 85 -17.79 2.29 4.00
C LYS A 85 -16.37 2.59 4.49
N PRO A 86 -15.36 1.84 4.00
CA PRO A 86 -13.96 2.11 4.30
C PRO A 86 -13.56 3.48 3.73
N SER A 87 -13.01 4.35 4.57
CA SER A 87 -12.67 5.74 4.21
C SER A 87 -11.16 6.03 4.23
N HIS A 88 -10.39 5.26 5.00
CA HIS A 88 -8.95 5.44 5.15
C HIS A 88 -8.21 4.11 5.02
N PHE A 89 -7.12 4.11 4.27
CA PHE A 89 -6.27 2.94 4.00
C PHE A 89 -4.85 3.29 4.41
N PHE A 90 -4.25 2.57 5.35
CA PHE A 90 -2.93 2.88 5.90
C PHE A 90 -1.95 1.72 5.73
N ASN A 91 -0.68 2.03 5.47
CA ASN A 91 0.41 1.08 5.28
C ASN A 91 0.15 0.04 4.17
N PHE A 92 -0.66 0.40 3.19
CA PHE A 92 -0.97 -0.48 2.06
C PHE A 92 0.27 -0.73 1.19
N CYS A 93 0.29 -1.89 0.53
CA CYS A 93 1.23 -2.14 -0.55
C CYS A 93 0.91 -1.19 -1.72
N PRO A 94 1.88 -0.39 -2.22
CA PRO A 94 1.60 0.58 -3.28
C PRO A 94 1.14 -0.09 -4.59
N GLU A 95 1.53 -1.34 -4.81
CA GLU A 95 1.08 -2.16 -5.95
C GLU A 95 -0.41 -2.50 -5.83
N VAL A 96 -0.86 -2.90 -4.64
CA VAL A 96 -2.27 -3.21 -4.36
C VAL A 96 -3.12 -1.95 -4.43
N SER A 97 -2.62 -0.83 -3.88
CA SER A 97 -3.29 0.46 -4.00
C SER A 97 -3.46 0.90 -5.45
N PHE A 98 -2.45 0.65 -6.30
CA PHE A 98 -2.56 0.97 -7.72
C PHE A 98 -3.59 0.10 -8.42
N ASP A 99 -3.58 -1.21 -8.16
CA ASP A 99 -4.50 -2.14 -8.82
C ASP A 99 -5.95 -1.92 -8.36
N GLY A 100 -6.18 -1.51 -7.10
CA GLY A 100 -7.51 -1.24 -6.55
C GLY A 100 -8.02 0.18 -6.78
N PHE A 101 -7.15 1.19 -6.71
CA PHE A 101 -7.54 2.61 -6.69
C PHE A 101 -6.91 3.46 -7.80
N GLY A 102 -5.98 2.91 -8.58
CA GLY A 102 -5.27 3.62 -9.66
C GLY A 102 -4.06 4.45 -9.21
N TRP A 103 -3.70 4.41 -7.93
CA TRP A 103 -2.65 5.27 -7.35
C TRP A 103 -1.61 4.49 -6.54
N PHE A 104 -0.32 4.73 -6.81
CA PHE A 104 0.79 4.16 -6.04
C PHE A 104 1.00 4.89 -4.72
N ALA A 105 0.19 4.53 -3.74
CA ALA A 105 0.19 5.15 -2.42
C ALA A 105 0.19 4.11 -1.31
N SER A 106 0.87 4.40 -0.21
CA SER A 106 0.77 3.59 1.01
C SER A 106 -0.31 4.07 1.96
N HIS A 107 -0.79 5.30 1.78
CA HIS A 107 -1.90 5.85 2.52
C HIS A 107 -2.81 6.60 1.56
N LEU A 108 -4.09 6.24 1.57
CA LEU A 108 -5.17 6.90 0.85
C LEU A 108 -6.30 7.21 1.83
N SER A 109 -6.81 8.43 1.82
CA SER A 109 -7.97 8.84 2.63
C SER A 109 -8.95 9.60 1.76
N TYR A 110 -10.23 9.21 1.82
CA TYR A 110 -11.30 9.98 1.21
C TYR A 110 -11.52 11.31 1.95
N HIS A 111 -12.26 12.21 1.34
CA HIS A 111 -12.81 13.39 2.02
C HIS A 111 -13.74 12.95 3.15
N ALA A 112 -13.78 13.71 4.25
CA ALA A 112 -14.50 13.28 5.45
C ALA A 112 -16.03 13.35 5.24
N ASP A 113 -16.49 14.42 4.58
CA ASP A 113 -17.89 14.63 4.23
C ASP A 113 -18.07 15.39 2.91
N GLU A 114 -19.33 15.65 2.55
CA GLU A 114 -19.72 16.37 1.34
C GLU A 114 -19.23 17.83 1.33
N ILE A 115 -19.11 18.46 2.50
CA ILE A 115 -18.64 19.85 2.61
C ILE A 115 -17.15 19.91 2.25
N ASP A 116 -16.37 18.94 2.75
CA ASP A 116 -14.95 18.81 2.40
C ASP A 116 -14.77 18.56 0.90
N VAL A 117 -15.60 17.69 0.31
CA VAL A 117 -15.59 17.45 -1.15
C VAL A 117 -15.87 18.74 -1.91
N ASP A 118 -16.94 19.47 -1.55
CA ASP A 118 -17.35 20.69 -2.25
C ASP A 118 -16.31 21.80 -2.15
N VAL A 119 -15.64 21.93 -1.00
CA VAL A 119 -14.53 22.88 -0.83
C VAL A 119 -13.33 22.45 -1.68
N ALA A 120 -12.95 21.18 -1.62
CA ALA A 120 -11.82 20.66 -2.40
C ALA A 120 -12.06 20.83 -3.90
N HIS A 121 -13.25 20.48 -4.39
CA HIS A 121 -13.60 20.54 -5.81
C HIS A 121 -13.61 21.98 -6.33
N ARG A 122 -14.15 22.93 -5.57
CA ARG A 122 -14.08 24.36 -5.93
C ARG A 122 -12.64 24.85 -6.04
N ASN A 123 -11.82 24.55 -5.04
CA ASN A 123 -10.41 24.94 -5.06
C ASN A 123 -9.65 24.32 -6.25
N LEU A 124 -9.89 23.04 -6.54
CA LEU A 124 -9.27 22.36 -7.68
C LEU A 124 -9.73 22.93 -9.03
N ALA A 125 -11.00 23.32 -9.15
CA ALA A 125 -11.52 23.98 -10.34
C ALA A 125 -10.86 25.35 -10.54
N ASP A 126 -10.73 26.14 -9.47
CA ASP A 126 -10.08 27.45 -9.51
C ASP A 126 -8.57 27.35 -9.82
N GLU A 127 -7.91 26.28 -9.38
CA GLU A 127 -6.52 25.95 -9.72
C GLU A 127 -6.35 25.49 -11.18
N GLY A 128 -7.43 25.17 -11.89
CA GLY A 128 -7.38 24.54 -13.20
C GLY A 128 -6.78 23.12 -13.14
N ALA A 129 -7.01 22.40 -12.04
CA ALA A 129 -6.52 21.05 -11.87
C ALA A 129 -7.08 20.12 -12.96
N ALA A 130 -6.24 19.18 -13.42
CA ALA A 130 -6.64 18.25 -14.47
C ALA A 130 -7.69 17.26 -13.94
N ALA A 131 -8.58 16.77 -14.81
CA ALA A 131 -9.66 15.86 -14.41
C ALA A 131 -9.15 14.54 -13.79
N GLN A 132 -7.93 14.12 -14.14
CA GLN A 132 -7.28 12.94 -13.60
C GLN A 132 -6.56 13.18 -12.27
N ASP A 133 -6.64 14.36 -11.66
CA ASP A 133 -5.99 14.63 -10.37
C ASP A 133 -6.61 13.77 -9.27
N TRP A 134 -5.80 12.99 -8.56
CA TRP A 134 -6.28 12.15 -7.46
C TRP A 134 -7.04 12.95 -6.39
N ARG A 135 -6.74 14.26 -6.24
CA ARG A 135 -7.36 15.16 -5.25
C ARG A 135 -8.88 15.31 -5.43
N TRP A 136 -9.40 15.03 -6.61
CA TRP A 136 -10.85 14.99 -6.83
C TRP A 136 -11.54 13.90 -6.01
N THR A 137 -10.85 12.80 -5.73
CA THR A 137 -11.41 11.65 -5.01
C THR A 137 -10.88 11.57 -3.57
N TRP A 138 -9.60 11.83 -3.39
CA TRP A 138 -8.92 11.64 -2.11
C TRP A 138 -8.55 12.97 -1.47
N SER A 139 -8.76 13.08 -0.16
CA SER A 139 -8.27 14.21 0.64
C SER A 139 -6.76 14.12 0.86
N LEU A 140 -6.25 12.89 0.92
CA LEU A 140 -4.84 12.60 1.11
C LEU A 140 -4.44 11.36 0.31
N ALA A 141 -3.37 11.51 -0.46
CA ALA A 141 -2.58 10.41 -0.96
C ALA A 141 -1.14 10.59 -0.46
N ALA A 142 -0.56 9.57 0.15
CA ALA A 142 0.86 9.50 0.45
C ALA A 142 1.55 8.61 -0.60
N PRO A 143 2.16 9.21 -1.65
CA PRO A 143 2.87 8.48 -2.69
C PRO A 143 3.93 7.56 -2.09
N ARG A 144 4.03 6.33 -2.62
CA ARG A 144 5.12 5.43 -2.23
C ARG A 144 5.57 4.59 -3.42
N HIS A 145 6.84 4.71 -3.77
CA HIS A 145 7.49 3.75 -4.65
C HIS A 145 7.88 2.50 -3.86
N TYR A 146 7.87 1.32 -4.50
CA TYR A 146 8.15 0.06 -3.78
C TYR A 146 9.55 0.02 -3.15
N ALA A 147 10.55 0.70 -3.74
CA ALA A 147 11.90 0.73 -3.20
C ALA A 147 11.99 1.49 -1.87
N ASP A 148 11.03 2.38 -1.61
CA ASP A 148 10.92 3.13 -0.37
C ASP A 148 10.03 2.40 0.66
N CYS A 149 9.56 1.19 0.36
CA CYS A 149 8.84 0.33 1.31
C CYS A 149 9.81 -0.27 2.33
N PRO A 150 9.51 -0.24 3.64
CA PRO A 150 10.41 -0.79 4.66
C PRO A 150 10.62 -2.30 4.54
N LEU A 151 9.75 -3.01 3.82
CA LEU A 151 9.91 -4.45 3.56
C LEU A 151 10.75 -4.76 2.31
N TYR A 152 11.04 -3.77 1.46
CA TYR A 152 11.77 -4.02 0.22
C TYR A 152 13.19 -4.52 0.46
N SER A 153 13.96 -3.83 1.30
CA SER A 153 15.34 -4.23 1.57
C SER A 153 15.45 -5.61 2.25
N PRO A 154 14.65 -5.94 3.30
CA PRO A 154 14.64 -7.28 3.86
C PRO A 154 14.29 -8.38 2.84
N LEU A 155 13.27 -8.14 1.99
CA LEU A 155 12.89 -9.10 0.95
C LEU A 155 13.97 -9.28 -0.12
N LEU A 156 14.67 -8.20 -0.48
CA LEU A 156 15.81 -8.22 -1.40
C LEU A 156 17.00 -9.02 -0.84
N LEU A 157 17.24 -8.91 0.47
CA LEU A 157 18.27 -9.69 1.17
C LEU A 157 17.86 -11.14 1.44
N GLY A 158 16.65 -11.55 1.03
CA GLY A 158 16.16 -12.91 1.23
C GLY A 158 15.72 -13.21 2.65
N VAL A 159 15.49 -12.18 3.48
CA VAL A 159 14.95 -12.34 4.85
C VAL A 159 13.50 -12.82 4.73
N ASN A 160 13.33 -14.14 4.66
CA ASN A 160 12.06 -14.84 4.76
C ASN A 160 12.09 -15.86 5.90
N ASP A 161 13.13 -15.80 6.73
CA ASP A 161 13.38 -16.78 7.77
C ASP A 161 12.23 -16.80 8.77
N ALA A 162 11.81 -18.02 9.12
CA ALA A 162 10.94 -18.23 10.26
C ALA A 162 11.66 -17.69 11.50
N LYS A 163 11.00 -16.88 12.33
CA LYS A 163 11.48 -16.28 13.59
C LYS A 163 12.62 -17.09 14.23
N THR A 164 13.85 -16.85 13.81
CA THR A 164 15.01 -17.60 14.31
C THR A 164 15.60 -16.80 15.47
N LYS A 165 15.66 -17.42 16.65
CA LYS A 165 16.38 -16.89 17.82
C LYS A 165 17.92 -16.99 17.66
N GLY A 166 18.44 -16.74 16.46
CA GLY A 166 19.88 -16.73 16.19
C GLY A 166 20.50 -15.40 16.60
N PRO A 167 21.73 -15.38 17.15
CA PRO A 167 22.40 -14.12 17.48
C PRO A 167 22.65 -13.34 16.19
N ILE A 168 22.16 -12.11 16.14
CA ILE A 168 22.49 -11.14 15.08
C ILE A 168 23.96 -10.75 15.30
N GLY A 169 24.87 -11.52 14.73
CA GLY A 169 26.31 -11.26 14.76
C GLY A 169 26.77 -10.78 13.39
N PHE A 170 27.16 -9.51 13.27
CA PHE A 170 28.05 -9.08 12.19
C PHE A 170 29.41 -9.74 12.45
N THR A 171 29.74 -10.78 11.69
CA THR A 171 31.13 -11.24 11.57
C THR A 171 31.92 -10.13 10.87
N VAL A 172 32.79 -9.49 11.64
CA VAL A 172 33.87 -8.59 11.15
C VAL A 172 34.97 -9.43 10.55
#